data_AF-A0A6A0AR30-F1
#
_entry.id   AF-A0A6A0AR30-F1
#
_cell.length_a   1.000
_cell.length_b   1.000
_cell.length_c   1.000
_cell.angle_alpha   90.00
_cell.angle_beta   90.00
_cell.angle_gamma   90.00
#
_symmetry.space_group_name_H-M   'P 1'
#
loop_
_entity.id
_entity.type
_entity.pdbx_description
1 polymer ?
#
loop_
_entity_poly.entity_id
_entity_poly.type
_entity_poly.pdbx_seq_one_letter_code
_entity_poly.pdbx_strand_id
1 'polypeptide(L)'
;MTAEATKAPPTKARKKTTPRPTPTLAERKALQEALEEELIRWTPEQVVEKHLMPFTSARNIREKCYKRKLYYHNDGGRITFTPGDLRKNAELGAVAPFTVAA
;
A
#
# COMPACT_ATOMS: atom_id res chain seq x y z
N MET A 1 -34.93 37.06 54.79
CA MET A 1 -33.57 36.53 54.56
C MET A 1 -33.60 35.68 53.31
N THR A 2 -32.78 36.06 52.32
CA THR A 2 -32.63 35.51 50.96
C THR A 2 -31.60 34.38 50.93
N ALA A 3 -31.83 33.35 50.10
CA ALA A 3 -30.83 32.59 49.31
C ALA A 3 -31.54 31.32 48.76
N GLU A 4 -31.97 31.28 47.49
CA GLU A 4 -31.16 31.01 46.30
C GLU A 4 -30.76 29.52 46.19
N ALA A 5 -31.66 28.71 45.64
CA ALA A 5 -31.38 27.33 45.24
C ALA A 5 -30.92 27.33 43.77
N THR A 6 -29.61 27.16 43.57
CA THR A 6 -28.93 27.18 42.28
C THR A 6 -29.43 26.07 41.37
N LYS A 7 -29.97 26.45 40.22
CA LYS A 7 -30.44 25.57 39.14
C LYS A 7 -29.22 24.91 38.49
N ALA A 8 -29.05 23.59 38.65
CA ALA A 8 -28.01 22.85 37.95
C ALA A 8 -28.22 22.92 36.42
N PRO A 9 -27.16 23.05 35.60
CA PRO A 9 -27.30 23.09 34.15
C PRO A 9 -27.62 21.69 33.59
N PRO A 10 -28.42 21.58 32.51
CA PRO A 10 -28.70 20.29 31.91
C PRO A 10 -27.42 19.73 31.25
N THR A 11 -26.98 18.57 31.72
CA THR A 11 -25.88 17.80 31.12
C THR A 11 -26.27 17.40 29.70
N LYS A 12 -25.58 17.97 28.70
CA LYS A 12 -25.81 17.66 27.28
C LYS A 12 -25.64 16.16 27.05
N ALA A 13 -26.68 15.52 26.52
CA ALA A 13 -26.66 14.10 26.16
C ALA A 13 -25.51 13.82 25.16
N ARG A 14 -24.67 12.85 25.50
CA ARG A 14 -23.54 12.38 24.69
C ARG A 14 -24.11 11.81 23.38
N LYS A 15 -23.82 12.44 22.24
CA LYS A 15 -24.16 11.90 20.91
C LYS A 15 -23.58 10.48 20.80
N LYS A 16 -24.44 9.50 20.54
CA LYS A 16 -24.03 8.12 20.24
C LYS A 16 -23.18 8.16 18.97
N THR A 17 -21.87 8.05 19.13
CA THR A 17 -20.94 7.85 18.02
C THR A 17 -21.39 6.60 17.27
N THR A 18 -21.64 6.72 15.97
CA THR A 18 -21.94 5.58 15.10
C THR A 18 -20.90 4.48 15.31
N PRO A 19 -21.31 3.21 15.49
CA PRO A 19 -20.36 2.12 15.67
C PRO A 19 -19.43 2.08 14.46
N ARG A 20 -18.12 2.11 14.72
CA ARG A 20 -17.12 1.94 13.67
C ARG A 20 -17.39 0.59 13.01
N PRO A 21 -17.60 0.52 11.68
CA PRO A 21 -17.84 -0.75 11.02
C PRO A 21 -16.64 -1.65 11.28
N THR A 22 -16.86 -2.76 11.99
CA THR A 22 -15.85 -3.79 12.13
C THR A 22 -15.79 -4.55 10.81
N PRO A 23 -14.58 -4.77 10.24
CA PRO A 23 -14.46 -5.50 8.98
C PRO A 23 -15.06 -6.89 9.13
N THR A 24 -15.84 -7.28 8.13
CA THR A 24 -16.42 -8.61 7.97
C THR A 24 -15.33 -9.68 7.87
N LEU A 25 -15.69 -10.95 8.09
CA LEU A 25 -14.72 -12.05 8.04
C LEU A 25 -14.05 -12.17 6.65
N ALA A 26 -14.79 -11.86 5.58
CA ALA A 26 -14.26 -11.81 4.21
C ALA A 26 -13.25 -10.66 4.03
N GLU A 27 -13.55 -9.46 4.52
CA GLU A 27 -12.64 -8.32 4.47
C GLU A 27 -11.38 -8.56 5.30
N ARG A 28 -11.51 -9.18 6.48
CA ARG A 28 -10.35 -9.57 7.30
C ARG A 28 -9.45 -10.56 6.59
N LYS A 29 -10.04 -11.55 5.92
CA LYS A 29 -9.29 -12.56 5.18
C LYS A 29 -8.56 -11.96 3.97
N ALA A 30 -9.25 -11.10 3.22
CA ALA A 30 -8.63 -10.36 2.11
C ALA A 30 -7.50 -9.43 2.58
N LEU A 31 -7.68 -8.75 3.73
CA LEU A 31 -6.62 -7.94 4.34
C LEU A 31 -5.44 -8.81 4.78
N GLN A 32 -5.70 -9.99 5.32
CA GLN A 32 -4.65 -10.90 5.77
C GLN A 32 -3.89 -11.50 4.58
N GLU A 33 -4.57 -11.92 3.52
CA GLU A 33 -3.94 -12.38 2.27
C GLU A 33 -3.13 -11.25 1.61
N ALA A 34 -3.64 -10.01 1.60
CA ALA A 34 -2.90 -8.85 1.11
C ALA A 34 -1.65 -8.56 1.96
N LEU A 35 -1.74 -8.70 3.28
CA LEU A 35 -0.60 -8.55 4.20
C LEU A 35 0.44 -9.67 4.02
N GLU A 36 -0.01 -10.90 3.84
CA GLU A 36 0.85 -12.07 3.59
C GLU A 36 1.56 -11.94 2.23
N GLU A 37 0.86 -11.46 1.21
CA GLU A 37 1.45 -11.12 -0.09
C GLU A 37 2.49 -10.01 0.06
N GLU A 38 2.20 -8.92 0.76
CA GLU A 38 3.14 -7.80 0.98
C GLU A 38 4.43 -8.22 1.72
N LEU A 39 4.38 -9.31 2.48
CA LEU A 39 5.55 -9.84 3.18
C LEU A 39 6.52 -10.59 2.24
N ILE A 40 6.06 -10.99 1.05
CA ILE A 40 6.91 -11.69 0.10
C ILE A 40 7.92 -10.71 -0.50
N ARG A 41 9.21 -11.01 -0.30
CA ARG A 41 10.33 -10.24 -0.86
C ARG A 41 10.98 -11.05 -1.98
N TRP A 42 10.88 -10.55 -3.21
CA TRP A 42 11.59 -11.13 -4.36
C TRP A 42 12.88 -10.39 -4.65
N THR A 43 13.92 -11.15 -4.98
CA THR A 43 15.17 -10.57 -5.51
C THR A 43 15.03 -10.27 -7.02
N PRO A 44 15.92 -9.45 -7.61
CA PRO A 44 15.87 -9.16 -9.04
C PRO A 44 16.06 -10.41 -9.91
N GLU A 45 16.72 -11.44 -9.39
CA GLU A 45 16.89 -12.73 -10.08
C GLU A 45 15.57 -13.51 -10.10
N GLN A 46 14.90 -13.62 -8.95
CA GLN A 46 13.60 -14.28 -8.85
C GLN A 46 12.51 -13.59 -9.66
N VAL A 47 12.55 -12.26 -9.77
CA VAL A 47 11.62 -11.50 -10.62
C VAL A 47 11.74 -11.88 -12.09
N VAL A 48 12.96 -12.16 -12.57
CA VAL A 48 13.20 -12.60 -13.96
C VAL A 48 12.78 -14.05 -14.14
N GLU A 49 13.17 -14.94 -13.22
CA GLU A 49 12.82 -16.37 -13.26
C GLU A 49 11.31 -16.59 -13.28
N LYS A 50 10.57 -15.81 -12.49
CA LYS A 50 9.10 -15.88 -12.42
C LYS A 50 8.40 -15.01 -13.46
N HIS A 51 9.15 -14.33 -14.34
CA HIS A 51 8.62 -13.41 -15.34
C HIS A 51 7.63 -12.37 -14.77
N LEU A 52 7.91 -11.86 -13.56
CA LEU A 52 7.02 -10.91 -12.86
C LEU A 52 7.07 -9.50 -13.44
N MET A 53 8.07 -9.19 -14.25
CA MET A 53 8.21 -7.92 -14.98
C MET A 53 8.66 -8.18 -16.42
N PRO A 54 8.40 -7.25 -17.36
CA PRO A 54 8.83 -7.35 -18.75
C PRO A 54 10.34 -7.09 -18.93
N PHE A 55 11.18 -7.66 -18.07
CA PHE A 55 12.63 -7.59 -18.13
C PHE A 55 13.22 -8.99 -18.13
N THR A 56 14.14 -9.21 -19.06
CA THR A 56 14.79 -10.52 -19.27
C THR A 56 16.12 -10.66 -18.52
N SER A 57 16.60 -9.61 -17.86
CA SER A 57 17.90 -9.60 -17.19
C SER A 57 17.85 -8.91 -15.83
N ALA A 58 18.34 -9.60 -14.80
CA ALA A 58 18.45 -9.06 -13.45
C ALA A 58 19.37 -7.83 -13.39
N ARG A 59 20.39 -7.76 -14.26
CA ARG A 59 21.28 -6.60 -14.37
C ARG A 59 20.53 -5.36 -14.83
N ASN A 60 19.68 -5.49 -15.83
CA ASN A 60 18.85 -4.39 -16.34
C ASN A 60 17.89 -3.88 -15.25
N ILE A 61 17.30 -4.80 -14.48
CA ILE A 61 16.46 -4.44 -13.33
C ILE A 61 17.27 -3.64 -12.30
N ARG A 62 18.45 -4.14 -11.88
CA ARG A 62 19.32 -3.42 -10.92
C ARG A 62 19.70 -2.03 -11.41
N GLU A 63 20.07 -1.89 -12.69
CA GLU A 63 20.42 -0.61 -13.29
C GLU A 63 19.24 0.37 -13.28
N LYS A 64 18.03 -0.11 -13.60
CA LYS A 64 16.80 0.70 -13.52
C LYS A 64 16.45 1.11 -12.09
N CYS A 65 16.66 0.23 -11.11
CA CYS A 65 16.53 0.56 -9.70
C CYS A 65 17.54 1.62 -9.26
N TYR A 66 18.83 1.49 -9.62
CA TYR A 66 19.84 2.52 -9.31
C TYR A 66 19.52 3.87 -9.94
N LYS A 67 18.99 3.87 -11.17
CA LYS A 67 18.48 5.07 -11.85
C LYS A 67 17.12 5.56 -11.30
N ARG A 68 16.58 4.91 -10.27
CA ARG A 68 15.28 5.21 -9.63
C ARG A 68 14.10 5.24 -10.62
N LYS A 69 14.17 4.42 -11.67
CA LYS A 69 13.12 4.27 -12.69
C LYS A 69 12.06 3.22 -12.33
N LEU A 70 12.33 2.42 -11.31
CA LEU A 70 11.42 1.40 -10.77
C LEU A 70 11.27 1.62 -9.27
N TYR A 71 10.10 1.30 -8.74
CA TYR A 71 9.87 1.13 -7.31
C TYR A 71 10.53 -0.15 -6.83
N TYR A 72 11.29 -0.05 -5.75
CA TYR A 72 11.94 -1.17 -5.09
C TYR A 72 12.18 -0.83 -3.61
N HIS A 73 12.35 -1.87 -2.80
CA HIS A 73 12.82 -1.76 -1.44
C HIS A 73 14.32 -2.05 -1.36
N ASN A 74 14.99 -1.37 -0.42
CA ASN A 74 16.41 -1.59 -0.11
C ASN A 74 16.52 -2.28 1.24
N ASP A 75 16.59 -3.61 1.25
CA ASP A 75 16.83 -4.42 2.45
C ASP A 75 18.33 -4.57 2.67
N GLY A 76 18.92 -3.68 3.49
CA GLY A 76 20.32 -3.78 3.90
C GLY A 76 21.31 -3.81 2.74
N GLY A 77 21.05 -3.04 1.67
CA GLY A 77 21.88 -2.98 0.47
C GLY A 77 21.45 -3.95 -0.64
N ARG A 78 20.42 -4.76 -0.41
CA ARG A 78 19.83 -5.65 -1.43
C ARG A 78 18.57 -5.03 -2.00
N ILE A 79 18.46 -5.04 -3.32
CA ILE A 79 17.25 -4.64 -4.03
C ILE A 79 16.24 -5.77 -3.86
N THR A 80 15.09 -5.48 -3.27
CA THR A 80 13.97 -6.41 -3.10
C THR A 80 12.68 -5.80 -3.65
N PHE A 81 11.76 -6.65 -4.09
CA PHE A 81 10.46 -6.27 -4.61
C PHE A 81 9.36 -6.92 -3.79
N THR A 82 8.39 -6.12 -3.39
CA THR A 82 7.10 -6.59 -2.88
C THR A 82 6.10 -6.71 -4.03
N PRO A 83 4.98 -7.44 -3.87
CA PRO A 83 3.90 -7.40 -4.86
C PRO A 83 3.35 -6.00 -5.07
N GLY A 84 3.33 -5.17 -4.02
CA GLY A 84 2.93 -3.76 -4.12
C GLY A 84 3.85 -2.96 -5.06
N ASP A 85 5.16 -3.16 -4.97
CA ASP A 85 6.12 -2.52 -5.90
C ASP A 85 5.93 -3.00 -7.34
N LEU A 86 5.69 -4.30 -7.53
CA LEU A 86 5.44 -4.86 -8.85
C LEU A 86 4.17 -4.30 -9.48
N ARG A 87 3.08 -4.17 -8.70
CA ARG A 87 1.84 -3.54 -9.16
C ARG A 87 2.07 -2.08 -9.54
N LYS A 88 2.75 -1.29 -8.70
CA LYS A 88 3.13 0.10 -9.02
C LYS A 88 4.03 0.22 -10.24
N ASN A 89 4.96 -0.71 -10.42
CA ASN A 89 5.82 -0.75 -11.59
C ASN A 89 5.07 -1.16 -12.86
N ALA A 90 4.09 -2.05 -12.75
CA ALA A 90 3.18 -2.39 -13.83
C ALA A 90 2.32 -1.18 -14.21
N GLU A 91 1.83 -0.42 -13.22
CA GLU A 91 1.14 0.86 -13.43
C GLU A 91 2.05 1.89 -14.10
N LEU A 92 3.30 2.06 -13.64
CA LEU A 92 4.29 2.93 -14.31
C LEU A 92 4.56 2.51 -15.76
N GLY A 93 4.65 1.21 -16.03
CA GLY A 93 4.82 0.66 -17.37
C GLY A 93 3.57 0.76 -18.23
N ALA A 94 2.39 0.75 -17.62
CA ALA A 94 1.09 0.95 -18.27
C ALA A 94 0.80 2.43 -18.55
N VAL A 95 1.46 3.36 -17.83
CA VAL A 95 1.49 4.78 -18.17
C VAL A 95 2.39 4.97 -19.39
N ALA A 96 1.82 4.71 -20.57
CA ALA A 96 2.26 5.32 -21.82
C ALA A 96 1.34 6.51 -22.17
N PRO A 97 1.78 7.76 -21.97
CA PRO A 97 1.16 8.93 -22.61
C PRO A 97 2.24 9.74 -23.37
N PHE A 98 2.12 10.23 -24.61
CA PHE A 98 1.07 10.31 -25.63
C PHE A 98 1.75 10.24 -27.03
N THR A 99 0.95 10.05 -28.09
CA THR A 99 1.27 10.19 -29.54
C THR A 99 1.88 8.98 -30.28
N VAL A 100 1.01 8.22 -30.93
CA VAL A 100 1.30 7.81 -32.31
C VAL A 100 1.15 9.09 -33.14
N ALA A 101 2.26 9.65 -33.59
CA ALA A 101 2.25 10.58 -34.71
C ALA A 101 2.23 9.74 -35.99
N ALA A 102 1.12 9.79 -36.73
CA ALA A 102 1.01 9.52 -38.17
C ALA A 102 -0.28 10.16 -38.68
#